data_AF-A0A355GV68-F1
#
_entry.id   AF-A0A355GV68-F1
#
_cell.length_a   1.000
_cell.length_b   1.000
_cell.length_c   1.000
_cell.angle_alpha   90.00
_cell.angle_beta   90.00
_cell.angle_gamma   90.00
#
_symmetry.space_group_name_H-M   'P 1'
#
loop_
_entity.id
_entity.type
_entity.pdbx_description
1 polymer ?
#
loop_
_entity_poly.entity_id
_entity_poly.type
_entity_poly.pdbx_seq_one_letter_code
_entity_poly.pdbx_strand_id
1 'polypeptide(L)'
;MNINTERRIGLWEAWKLTKRGYGIIRSLDPSFLPLSAFSAVIKAIQPLSVLYFLARILNELTGGAEARTIITWVSITIAVAFALSVIRALVDRKQRVSESIFHAKLYFLHSERYMAFDFEHVEQSQTNELLADIEAKINGNSLGIPRLYYLFPQLVTHFVGIIVASILLIGMFDTTPANTANFFTSSYTTAALGGLIILILTLTLLVRRNEDKVLAQLFDQNPKMNTFLKYYYRYVMAGVAGKDIRIYNQQPAIKAIMNYWFGSMPWNRYFDYEGKLGA
;
A
#
# COMPACT_ATOMS: atom_id res chain seq x y z
N MET A 1 33.23 0.84 13.73
CA MET A 1 32.03 0.83 12.86
C MET A 1 32.36 0.02 11.63
N ASN A 2 32.12 -1.30 11.69
CA ASN A 2 32.46 -2.22 10.62
C ASN A 2 31.33 -2.14 9.59
N ILE A 3 31.62 -1.61 8.41
CA ILE A 3 30.69 -1.54 7.29
C ILE A 3 30.58 -2.98 6.76
N ASN A 4 29.74 -3.78 7.44
CA ASN A 4 29.54 -5.17 7.08
C ASN A 4 28.96 -5.23 5.67
N THR A 5 29.73 -5.88 4.82
CA THR A 5 29.39 -6.39 3.49
C THR A 5 27.93 -6.81 3.43
N GLU A 6 27.13 -6.21 2.54
CA GLU A 6 25.75 -6.62 2.31
C GLU A 6 25.73 -8.10 1.91
N ARG A 7 25.43 -8.97 2.86
CA ARG A 7 25.22 -10.38 2.61
C ARG A 7 23.96 -10.49 1.76
N ARG A 8 24.12 -10.67 0.44
CA ARG A 8 22.99 -10.90 -0.47
C ARG A 8 22.26 -12.16 -0.01
N ILE A 9 21.09 -11.96 0.57
CA ILE A 9 20.23 -13.04 1.07
C ILE A 9 19.76 -13.84 -0.16
N GLY A 10 19.91 -15.16 -0.12
CA GLY A 10 19.41 -16.01 -1.19
C GLY A 10 17.89 -15.94 -1.30
N LEU A 11 17.32 -16.10 -2.50
CA LEU A 11 15.87 -16.06 -2.73
C LEU A 11 15.09 -17.00 -1.79
N TRP A 12 15.65 -18.18 -1.54
CA TRP A 12 15.06 -19.17 -0.64
C TRP A 12 15.04 -18.71 0.82
N GLU A 13 16.09 -18.04 1.27
CA GLU A 13 16.17 -17.49 2.62
C GLU A 13 15.21 -16.30 2.77
N ALA A 14 15.14 -15.41 1.77
CA ALA A 14 14.15 -14.34 1.71
C ALA A 14 12.71 -14.87 1.75
N TRP A 15 12.42 -15.96 1.03
CA TRP A 15 11.13 -16.64 1.09
C TRP A 15 10.82 -17.20 2.48
N LYS A 16 11.78 -17.88 3.12
CA LYS A 16 11.61 -18.38 4.49
C LYS A 16 11.32 -17.26 5.48
N LEU A 17 12.05 -16.15 5.40
CA LEU A 17 11.85 -14.97 6.24
C LEU A 17 10.46 -14.35 6.01
N THR A 18 10.06 -14.23 4.75
CA THR A 18 8.73 -13.71 4.38
C THR A 18 7.61 -14.61 4.91
N LYS A 19 7.74 -15.93 4.74
CA LYS A 19 6.79 -16.92 5.27
C LYS A 19 6.69 -16.84 6.80
N ARG A 20 7.84 -16.72 7.49
CA ARG A 20 7.87 -16.53 8.95
C ARG A 20 7.18 -15.23 9.36
N GLY A 21 7.41 -14.13 8.63
CA GLY A 21 6.75 -12.85 8.85
C GLY A 21 5.23 -12.93 8.73
N TYR A 22 4.71 -13.61 7.71
CA TYR A 22 3.27 -13.86 7.60
C TYR A 22 2.73 -14.81 8.69
N GLY A 23 3.56 -15.73 9.20
CA GLY A 23 3.24 -16.52 10.38
C GLY A 23 3.01 -15.65 11.62
N ILE A 24 3.85 -14.64 11.83
CA ILE A 24 3.69 -13.66 12.92
C ILE A 24 2.44 -12.80 12.71
N ILE A 25 2.20 -12.33 11.49
CA ILE A 25 0.98 -11.56 11.19
C ILE A 25 -0.27 -12.40 11.49
N ARG A 26 -0.27 -13.67 11.11
CA ARG A 26 -1.38 -14.60 11.39
C ARG A 26 -1.58 -14.84 12.89
N SER A 27 -0.52 -14.85 13.70
CA SER A 27 -0.68 -14.95 15.15
C SER A 27 -1.23 -13.67 15.79
N LEU A 28 -0.97 -12.50 15.19
CA LEU A 28 -1.53 -11.22 15.65
C LEU A 28 -2.99 -11.04 15.22
N ASP A 29 -3.31 -11.40 13.98
CA ASP A 29 -4.66 -11.36 13.43
C ASP A 29 -4.88 -12.52 12.43
N PRO A 30 -5.55 -13.60 12.85
CA PRO A 30 -5.77 -14.75 11.99
C PRO A 30 -6.75 -14.46 10.85
N SER A 31 -7.57 -13.42 10.99
CA SER A 31 -8.58 -13.03 9.99
C SER A 31 -7.99 -12.12 8.90
N PHE A 32 -6.87 -11.44 9.17
CA PHE A 32 -6.31 -10.44 8.28
C PHE A 32 -5.99 -10.96 6.87
N LEU A 33 -5.25 -12.07 6.76
CA LEU A 33 -4.85 -12.63 5.48
C LEU A 33 -6.06 -13.09 4.63
N PRO A 34 -6.97 -13.94 5.13
CA PRO A 34 -8.13 -14.36 4.34
C PRO A 34 -9.08 -13.19 4.02
N LEU A 35 -9.28 -12.25 4.96
CA LEU A 35 -10.11 -11.07 4.72
C LEU A 35 -9.52 -10.16 3.65
N SER A 36 -8.19 -10.00 3.61
CA SER A 36 -7.51 -9.22 2.58
C SER A 36 -7.58 -9.88 1.20
N ALA A 37 -7.48 -11.20 1.13
CA ALA A 37 -7.70 -11.93 -0.11
C ALA A 37 -9.15 -11.81 -0.61
N PHE A 38 -10.13 -11.91 0.29
CA PHE A 38 -11.54 -11.73 -0.05
C PHE A 38 -11.85 -10.29 -0.50
N SER A 39 -11.29 -9.28 0.18
CA SER A 39 -11.38 -7.87 -0.21
C SER A 39 -10.83 -7.62 -1.62
N ALA A 40 -9.67 -8.22 -1.93
CA ALA A 40 -9.06 -8.14 -3.26
C ALA A 40 -9.97 -8.71 -4.36
N VAL A 41 -10.61 -9.86 -4.11
CA VAL A 41 -11.56 -10.48 -5.03
C VAL A 41 -12.78 -9.58 -5.28
N ILE A 42 -13.39 -9.03 -4.22
CA ILE A 42 -14.53 -8.11 -4.37
C ILE A 42 -14.12 -6.87 -5.17
N LYS A 43 -12.97 -6.27 -4.85
CA LYS A 43 -12.46 -5.08 -5.56
C LYS A 43 -12.22 -5.35 -7.04
N ALA A 44 -11.76 -6.55 -7.40
CA ALA A 44 -11.56 -6.94 -8.78
C ALA A 44 -12.89 -7.24 -9.50
N ILE A 45 -13.83 -7.94 -8.87
CA ILE A 45 -15.09 -8.36 -9.49
C ILE A 45 -16.09 -7.20 -9.64
N GLN A 46 -16.14 -6.28 -8.68
CA GLN A 46 -17.12 -5.19 -8.66
C GLN A 46 -17.19 -4.38 -9.97
N PRO A 47 -16.09 -3.80 -10.50
CA PRO A 47 -16.16 -3.07 -11.77
C PRO A 47 -16.57 -3.97 -12.94
N LEU A 48 -16.26 -5.26 -12.89
CA LEU A 48 -16.56 -6.18 -13.98
C LEU A 48 -17.99 -6.65 -14.02
N SER A 49 -18.60 -6.89 -12.86
CA SER A 49 -20.02 -7.21 -12.79
C SER A 49 -20.83 -6.11 -13.47
N VAL A 50 -20.49 -4.84 -13.22
CA VAL A 50 -21.14 -3.69 -13.85
C VAL A 50 -20.92 -3.70 -15.36
N LEU A 51 -19.67 -3.90 -15.81
CA LEU A 51 -19.35 -3.94 -17.25
C LEU A 51 -20.09 -5.07 -17.99
N TYR A 52 -20.14 -6.27 -17.39
CA TYR A 52 -20.86 -7.42 -17.95
C TYR A 52 -22.35 -7.12 -18.13
N PHE A 53 -23.00 -6.60 -17.08
CA PHE A 53 -24.42 -6.28 -17.17
C PHE A 53 -24.70 -5.12 -18.12
N LEU A 54 -23.81 -4.12 -18.22
CA LEU A 54 -23.91 -3.06 -19.22
C LEU A 54 -23.91 -3.63 -20.64
N ALA A 55 -22.99 -4.56 -20.94
CA ALA A 55 -22.94 -5.22 -22.24
C ALA A 55 -24.22 -6.04 -22.51
N ARG A 56 -24.75 -6.74 -21.49
CA ARG A 56 -26.02 -7.47 -21.62
C ARG A 56 -27.19 -6.52 -21.90
N ILE A 57 -27.32 -5.44 -21.16
CA ILE A 57 -28.36 -4.41 -21.35
C ILE A 57 -28.27 -3.83 -22.77
N LEU A 58 -27.06 -3.53 -23.24
CA LEU A 58 -26.84 -3.03 -24.60
C LEU A 58 -27.32 -4.03 -25.67
N ASN A 59 -27.03 -5.32 -25.50
CA ASN A 59 -27.50 -6.36 -26.43
C ASN A 59 -29.03 -6.51 -26.45
N GLU A 60 -29.70 -6.39 -25.30
CA GLU A 60 -31.18 -6.45 -25.24
C GLU A 60 -31.81 -5.20 -25.89
N LEU A 61 -31.18 -4.03 -25.73
CA LEU A 61 -31.60 -2.78 -26.37
C LEU A 61 -31.49 -2.85 -27.90
N THR A 62 -30.40 -3.41 -28.43
CA THR A 62 -30.20 -3.54 -29.88
C THR A 62 -30.96 -4.71 -30.48
N GLY A 63 -31.26 -5.75 -29.69
CA GLY A 63 -32.00 -6.94 -30.10
C GLY A 63 -33.53 -6.79 -30.16
N GLY A 64 -34.07 -5.61 -29.84
CA GLY A 64 -35.52 -5.36 -29.88
C GLY A 64 -36.31 -6.03 -28.75
N ALA A 65 -35.66 -6.29 -27.61
CA ALA A 65 -36.32 -6.90 -26.46
C ALA A 65 -37.42 -5.99 -25.87
N GLU A 66 -38.44 -6.60 -25.26
CA GLU A 66 -39.48 -5.86 -24.55
C GLU A 66 -38.91 -5.06 -23.37
N ALA A 67 -39.51 -3.89 -23.09
CA ALA A 67 -39.08 -3.00 -22.01
C ALA A 67 -38.97 -3.71 -20.65
N ARG A 68 -39.84 -4.69 -20.38
CA ARG A 68 -39.83 -5.47 -19.14
C ARG A 68 -38.52 -6.25 -18.93
N THR A 69 -37.98 -6.84 -20.00
CA THR A 69 -36.71 -7.59 -19.96
C THR A 69 -35.55 -6.67 -19.65
N ILE A 70 -35.50 -5.50 -20.31
CA ILE A 70 -34.46 -4.49 -20.09
C ILE A 70 -34.51 -3.97 -18.65
N ILE A 71 -35.70 -3.62 -18.15
CA ILE A 71 -35.89 -3.16 -16.76
C ILE A 71 -35.43 -4.22 -15.76
N THR A 72 -35.67 -5.50 -16.04
CA THR A 72 -35.22 -6.60 -15.19
C THR A 72 -33.69 -6.65 -15.10
N TRP A 73 -32.99 -6.58 -16.24
CA TRP A 73 -31.52 -6.55 -16.25
C TRP A 73 -30.93 -5.32 -15.56
N VAL A 74 -31.52 -4.14 -15.77
CA VAL A 74 -31.12 -2.91 -15.05
C VAL A 74 -31.30 -3.08 -13.53
N SER A 75 -32.43 -3.65 -13.10
CA SER A 75 -32.72 -3.88 -11.68
C SER A 75 -31.74 -4.86 -11.05
N ILE A 76 -31.41 -5.96 -11.76
CA ILE A 76 -30.39 -6.92 -11.34
C ILE A 76 -29.02 -6.24 -11.20
N THR A 77 -28.66 -5.39 -12.17
CA THR A 77 -27.38 -4.66 -12.16
C THR A 77 -27.24 -3.79 -10.91
N ILE A 78 -28.29 -3.02 -10.60
CA ILE A 78 -28.31 -2.15 -9.42
C ILE A 78 -28.25 -2.99 -8.14
N ALA A 79 -29.02 -4.07 -8.06
CA ALA A 79 -29.05 -4.95 -6.90
C ALA A 79 -27.69 -5.60 -6.64
N VAL A 80 -27.02 -6.11 -7.67
CA VAL A 80 -25.69 -6.73 -7.56
C VAL A 80 -24.64 -5.67 -7.18
N ALA A 81 -24.64 -4.51 -7.84
CA ALA A 81 -23.71 -3.43 -7.52
C ALA A 81 -23.87 -2.94 -6.07
N PHE A 82 -25.11 -2.81 -5.60
CA PHE A 82 -25.42 -2.47 -4.21
C PHE A 82 -24.94 -3.56 -3.25
N ALA A 83 -25.26 -4.83 -3.51
CA ALA A 83 -24.84 -5.95 -2.67
C ALA A 83 -23.31 -6.03 -2.54
N LEU A 84 -22.58 -5.92 -3.65
CA LEU A 84 -21.11 -5.90 -3.65
C LEU A 84 -20.55 -4.70 -2.88
N SER A 85 -21.18 -3.52 -3.00
CA SER A 85 -20.78 -2.32 -2.25
C SER A 85 -20.98 -2.49 -0.74
N VAL A 86 -22.09 -3.10 -0.33
CA VAL A 86 -22.36 -3.42 1.09
C VAL A 86 -21.34 -4.42 1.63
N ILE A 87 -21.09 -5.52 0.90
CA ILE A 87 -20.10 -6.53 1.31
C ILE A 87 -18.71 -5.88 1.44
N ARG A 88 -18.32 -5.06 0.45
CA ARG A 88 -17.06 -4.32 0.48
C ARG A 88 -16.97 -3.41 1.71
N ALA A 89 -18.02 -2.65 2.01
CA ALA A 89 -18.04 -1.76 3.16
C ALA A 89 -17.86 -2.52 4.50
N LEU A 90 -18.46 -3.71 4.63
CA LEU A 90 -18.30 -4.56 5.81
C LEU A 90 -16.88 -5.11 5.94
N VAL A 91 -16.30 -5.57 4.83
CA VAL A 91 -14.91 -6.07 4.77
C VAL A 91 -13.92 -4.96 5.09
N ASP A 92 -14.06 -3.80 4.43
CA ASP A 92 -13.19 -2.64 4.65
C ASP A 92 -13.30 -2.13 6.10
N ARG A 93 -14.50 -2.17 6.71
CA ARG A 93 -14.67 -1.85 8.14
C ARG A 93 -13.85 -2.79 9.04
N LYS A 94 -13.91 -4.10 8.80
CA LYS A 94 -13.13 -5.09 9.57
C LYS A 94 -11.62 -4.90 9.37
N GLN A 95 -11.19 -4.62 8.14
CA GLN A 95 -9.78 -4.33 7.84
C GLN A 95 -9.29 -3.07 8.55
N ARG A 96 -10.09 -1.98 8.57
CA ARG A 96 -9.76 -0.76 9.31
C ARG A 96 -9.61 -0.99 10.81
N VAL A 97 -10.44 -1.85 11.41
CA VAL A 97 -10.31 -2.22 12.83
C VAL A 97 -9.02 -3.02 13.06
N SER A 98 -8.70 -3.98 12.20
CA SER A 98 -7.42 -4.72 12.26
C SER A 98 -6.23 -3.77 12.18
N GLU A 99 -6.28 -2.81 11.26
CA GLU A 99 -5.23 -1.81 11.06
C GLU A 99 -5.09 -0.87 12.26
N SER A 100 -6.19 -0.41 12.84
CA SER A 100 -6.14 0.52 13.98
C SER A 100 -5.54 -0.09 15.24
N ILE A 101 -5.59 -1.42 15.39
CA ILE A 101 -5.02 -2.14 16.54
C ILE A 101 -3.70 -2.85 16.23
N PHE A 102 -3.27 -2.88 14.96
CA PHE A 102 -2.10 -3.64 14.52
C PHE A 102 -0.82 -3.22 15.26
N HIS A 103 -0.54 -1.91 15.33
CA HIS A 103 0.65 -1.40 16.01
C HIS A 103 0.63 -1.69 17.50
N ALA A 104 -0.54 -1.62 18.16
CA ALA A 104 -0.66 -1.99 19.57
C ALA A 104 -0.37 -3.48 19.78
N LYS A 105 -0.96 -4.36 18.96
CA LYS A 105 -0.68 -5.80 18.99
C LYS A 105 0.80 -6.13 18.75
N LEU A 106 1.42 -5.43 17.80
CA LEU A 106 2.84 -5.59 17.51
C LEU A 106 3.72 -5.13 18.68
N TYR A 107 3.37 -4.01 19.31
CA TYR A 107 4.03 -3.53 20.52
C TYR A 107 3.94 -4.54 21.66
N PHE A 108 2.74 -5.05 21.95
CA PHE A 108 2.54 -6.10 22.96
C PHE A 108 3.37 -7.35 22.68
N LEU A 109 3.42 -7.80 21.42
CA LEU A 109 4.26 -8.94 21.03
C LEU A 109 5.75 -8.68 21.34
N HIS A 110 6.25 -7.48 21.05
CA HIS A 110 7.64 -7.12 21.39
C HIS A 110 7.85 -7.09 22.90
N SER A 111 6.92 -6.51 23.65
CA SER A 111 6.99 -6.45 25.12
C SER A 111 6.96 -7.83 25.77
N GLU A 112 6.07 -8.72 25.36
CA GLU A 112 6.01 -10.10 25.88
C GLU A 112 7.32 -10.85 25.62
N ARG A 113 7.92 -10.67 24.43
CA ARG A 113 9.21 -11.28 24.10
C ARG A 113 10.35 -10.71 24.90
N TYR A 114 10.34 -9.40 25.13
CA TYR A 114 11.35 -8.74 25.95
C TYR A 114 11.26 -9.16 27.42
N MET A 115 10.05 -9.29 27.97
CA MET A 115 9.83 -9.76 29.34
C MET A 115 10.18 -11.23 29.54
N ALA A 116 10.19 -12.04 28.47
CA ALA A 116 10.57 -13.44 28.51
C ALA A 116 12.10 -13.65 28.49
N PHE A 117 12.91 -12.60 28.35
CA PHE A 117 14.37 -12.72 28.45
C PHE A 117 14.82 -12.89 29.91
N ASP A 118 15.86 -13.71 30.10
CA ASP A 118 16.57 -13.75 31.38
C ASP A 118 17.21 -12.39 31.67
N PHE A 119 17.25 -12.01 32.94
CA PHE A 119 17.71 -10.69 33.39
C PHE A 119 19.11 -10.31 32.85
N GLU A 120 20.01 -11.29 32.73
CA GLU A 120 21.35 -11.10 32.15
C GLU A 120 21.31 -10.55 30.71
N HIS A 121 20.35 -10.98 29.89
CA HIS A 121 20.21 -10.50 28.51
C HIS A 121 19.56 -9.12 28.44
N VAL A 122 18.75 -8.75 29.45
CA VAL A 122 18.08 -7.45 29.55
C VAL A 122 19.07 -6.34 29.93
N GLU A 123 20.05 -6.64 30.77
CA GLU A 123 21.10 -5.68 31.16
C GLU A 123 22.18 -5.47 30.09
N GLN A 124 22.29 -6.37 29.12
CA GLN A 124 23.25 -6.23 28.02
C GLN A 124 22.87 -5.06 27.10
N SER A 125 23.79 -4.08 26.97
CA SER A 125 23.64 -2.94 26.05
C SER A 125 23.30 -3.40 24.62
N GLN A 126 23.89 -4.51 24.17
CA GLN A 126 23.69 -5.05 22.83
C GLN A 126 22.22 -5.44 22.55
N THR A 127 21.52 -6.02 23.53
CA THR A 127 20.11 -6.41 23.38
C THR A 127 19.22 -5.17 23.25
N ASN A 128 19.50 -4.16 24.08
CA ASN A 128 18.77 -2.89 24.06
C ASN A 128 19.04 -2.09 22.78
N GLU A 129 20.27 -2.10 22.27
CA GLU A 129 20.63 -1.50 20.98
C GLU A 129 19.91 -2.19 19.82
N LEU A 130 19.81 -3.53 19.83
CA LEU A 130 19.09 -4.27 18.80
C LEU A 130 17.59 -3.96 18.82
N LEU A 131 16.97 -3.91 20.00
CA LEU A 131 15.57 -3.53 20.13
C LEU A 131 15.33 -2.09 19.65
N ALA A 132 16.19 -1.16 20.05
CA ALA A 132 16.11 0.23 19.61
C ALA A 132 16.25 0.36 18.08
N ASP A 133 17.13 -0.41 17.45
CA ASP A 133 17.27 -0.45 15.98
C ASP A 133 16.01 -1.01 15.30
N ILE A 134 15.42 -2.08 15.84
CA ILE A 134 14.15 -2.64 15.35
C ILE A 134 13.04 -1.60 15.44
N GLU A 135 12.89 -0.95 16.59
CA GLU A 135 11.87 0.09 16.80
C GLU A 135 12.10 1.31 15.91
N ALA A 136 13.35 1.73 15.70
CA ALA A 136 13.68 2.82 14.79
C ALA A 136 13.32 2.48 13.34
N LYS A 137 13.59 1.24 12.90
CA LYS A 137 13.24 0.75 11.55
C LYS A 137 11.73 0.63 11.33
N ILE A 138 11.00 0.15 12.36
CA ILE A 138 9.53 0.06 12.34
C ILE A 138 8.91 1.47 12.31
N ASN A 139 9.34 2.36 13.21
CA ASN A 139 8.77 3.71 13.32
C ASN A 139 9.17 4.64 12.18
N GLY A 140 10.39 4.50 11.67
CA GLY A 140 10.95 5.39 10.66
C GLY A 140 10.41 5.09 9.27
N ASN A 141 10.37 3.82 8.88
CA ASN A 141 10.13 3.41 7.48
C ASN A 141 9.11 2.25 7.37
N SER A 142 8.43 1.88 8.47
CA SER A 142 7.53 0.73 8.53
C SER A 142 8.17 -0.57 8.04
N LEU A 143 9.48 -0.76 8.28
CA LEU A 143 10.22 -1.94 7.82
C LEU A 143 9.87 -3.19 8.66
N GLY A 144 10.16 -4.37 8.11
CA GLY A 144 9.91 -5.64 8.79
C GLY A 144 8.44 -6.09 8.70
N ILE A 145 7.87 -6.50 9.83
CA ILE A 145 6.49 -7.04 9.90
C ILE A 145 5.43 -6.03 9.42
N PRO A 146 5.47 -4.74 9.81
CA PRO A 146 4.57 -3.73 9.25
C PRO A 146 4.60 -3.65 7.72
N ARG A 147 5.79 -3.71 7.10
CA ARG A 147 5.91 -3.67 5.63
C ARG A 147 5.14 -4.82 4.99
N LEU A 148 5.30 -6.03 5.52
CA LEU A 148 4.59 -7.22 5.04
C LEU A 148 3.08 -7.08 5.23
N TYR A 149 2.64 -6.55 6.38
CA TYR A 149 1.24 -6.28 6.67
C TYR A 149 0.62 -5.33 5.65
N TYR A 150 1.26 -4.19 5.37
CA TYR A 150 0.72 -3.19 4.44
C TYR A 150 0.82 -3.57 2.96
N LEU A 151 1.86 -4.31 2.57
CA LEU A 151 2.06 -4.71 1.17
C LEU A 151 1.15 -5.88 0.75
N PHE A 152 0.78 -6.76 1.67
CA PHE A 152 0.02 -7.97 1.32
C PHE A 152 -1.32 -7.66 0.64
N PRO A 153 -2.20 -6.79 1.17
CA PRO A 153 -3.46 -6.46 0.51
C PRO A 153 -3.26 -5.86 -0.88
N GLN A 154 -2.22 -5.04 -1.07
CA GLN A 154 -1.88 -4.45 -2.37
C GLN A 154 -1.47 -5.53 -3.37
N LEU A 155 -0.54 -6.41 -2.97
CA LEU A 155 -0.04 -7.50 -3.80
C LEU A 155 -1.17 -8.43 -4.24
N VAL A 156 -2.03 -8.85 -3.32
CA VAL A 156 -3.16 -9.73 -3.65
C VAL A 156 -4.18 -9.02 -4.54
N THR A 157 -4.47 -7.73 -4.29
CA THR A 157 -5.38 -6.95 -5.15
C THR A 157 -4.85 -6.83 -6.57
N HIS A 158 -3.56 -6.52 -6.75
CA HIS A 158 -2.95 -6.44 -8.07
C HIS A 158 -2.92 -7.81 -8.77
N PHE A 159 -2.56 -8.87 -8.04
CA PHE A 159 -2.50 -10.21 -8.61
C PHE A 159 -3.87 -10.70 -9.08
N VAL A 160 -4.89 -10.56 -8.22
CA VAL A 160 -6.28 -10.89 -8.59
C VAL A 160 -6.75 -10.02 -9.75
N GLY A 161 -6.47 -8.71 -9.70
CA GLY A 161 -6.81 -7.78 -10.78
C GLY A 161 -6.22 -8.17 -12.13
N ILE A 162 -4.97 -8.66 -12.16
CA ILE A 162 -4.32 -9.17 -13.39
C ILE A 162 -5.08 -10.40 -13.91
N ILE A 163 -5.33 -11.41 -13.07
CA ILE A 163 -6.07 -12.62 -13.48
C ILE A 163 -7.42 -12.24 -14.09
N VAL A 164 -8.13 -11.39 -13.37
CA VAL A 164 -9.47 -10.95 -13.71
C VAL A 164 -9.49 -10.12 -15.01
N ALA A 165 -8.53 -9.22 -15.20
CA ALA A 165 -8.37 -8.48 -16.46
C ALA A 165 -7.97 -9.39 -17.63
N SER A 166 -7.11 -10.38 -17.40
CA SER A 166 -6.72 -11.35 -18.43
C SER A 166 -7.91 -12.18 -18.92
N ILE A 167 -8.77 -12.65 -18.02
CA ILE A 167 -9.99 -13.40 -18.38
C ILE A 167 -10.89 -12.56 -19.30
N LEU A 168 -11.07 -11.27 -19.01
CA LEU A 168 -11.88 -10.39 -19.87
C LEU A 168 -11.24 -10.14 -21.21
N LEU A 169 -9.94 -9.90 -21.24
CA LEU A 169 -9.22 -9.66 -22.49
C LEU A 169 -9.40 -10.87 -23.42
N ILE A 170 -9.25 -12.09 -22.90
CA ILE A 170 -9.50 -13.32 -23.66
C ILE A 170 -10.95 -13.36 -24.15
N GLY A 171 -11.92 -13.15 -23.25
CA GLY A 171 -13.34 -13.16 -23.61
C GLY A 171 -13.75 -12.11 -24.65
N MET A 172 -13.06 -10.96 -24.69
CA MET A 172 -13.29 -9.92 -25.69
C MET A 172 -12.79 -10.31 -27.09
N PHE A 173 -11.74 -11.15 -27.17
CA PHE A 173 -11.21 -11.63 -28.44
C PHE A 173 -11.84 -12.95 -28.91
N ASP A 174 -12.49 -13.70 -28.02
CA ASP A 174 -13.23 -14.92 -28.37
C ASP A 174 -14.62 -14.66 -28.97
N THR A 175 -15.15 -13.42 -28.89
CA THR A 175 -16.44 -13.09 -29.51
C THR A 175 -16.30 -12.87 -31.01
N THR A 176 -16.99 -13.68 -31.82
CA THR A 176 -17.10 -13.50 -33.27
C THR A 176 -17.62 -12.09 -33.57
N PRO A 177 -16.96 -11.30 -34.44
CA PRO A 177 -17.41 -9.95 -34.75
C PRO A 177 -18.84 -10.00 -35.29
N ALA A 178 -19.76 -9.37 -34.57
CA ALA A 178 -21.13 -9.16 -35.02
C ALA A 178 -21.09 -8.17 -36.20
N ASN A 179 -20.91 -8.71 -37.40
CA ASN A 179 -21.15 -8.12 -38.71
C ASN A 179 -21.22 -6.59 -38.75
N THR A 180 -20.07 -5.92 -38.69
CA THR A 180 -19.81 -4.64 -39.40
C THR A 180 -18.30 -4.47 -39.52
N ALA A 181 -17.80 -4.40 -40.76
CA ALA A 181 -16.41 -4.06 -41.04
C ALA A 181 -16.22 -2.55 -40.82
N ASN A 182 -15.99 -2.15 -39.57
CA ASN A 182 -15.74 -0.77 -39.18
C ASN A 182 -14.31 -0.64 -38.63
N PHE A 183 -13.77 0.57 -38.64
CA PHE A 183 -12.42 0.84 -38.12
C PHE A 183 -12.23 0.23 -36.72
N PHE A 184 -13.20 0.42 -35.82
CA PHE A 184 -13.16 -0.07 -34.43
C PHE A 184 -13.15 -1.59 -34.26
N THR A 185 -13.62 -2.36 -35.25
CA THR A 185 -13.60 -3.83 -35.24
C THR A 185 -12.45 -4.40 -36.05
N SER A 186 -11.56 -3.54 -36.56
CA SER A 186 -10.41 -3.94 -37.38
C SER A 186 -9.26 -4.52 -36.55
N SER A 187 -8.47 -5.38 -37.19
CA SER A 187 -7.21 -5.91 -36.62
C SER A 187 -6.21 -4.81 -36.28
N TYR A 188 -6.23 -3.69 -37.00
CA TYR A 188 -5.37 -2.53 -36.76
C TYR A 188 -5.69 -1.82 -35.45
N THR A 189 -6.98 -1.64 -35.12
CA THR A 189 -7.38 -1.02 -33.84
C THR A 189 -7.03 -1.92 -32.66
N THR A 190 -7.18 -3.24 -32.82
CA THR A 190 -6.73 -4.22 -31.82
C THR A 190 -5.21 -4.14 -31.61
N ALA A 191 -4.44 -4.10 -32.69
CA ALA A 191 -2.99 -3.96 -32.62
C ALA A 191 -2.55 -2.62 -31.98
N ALA A 192 -3.25 -1.52 -32.30
CA ALA A 192 -3.00 -0.21 -31.71
C ALA A 192 -3.27 -0.19 -30.19
N LEU A 193 -4.36 -0.84 -29.73
CA LEU A 193 -4.64 -1.02 -28.31
C LEU A 193 -3.56 -1.84 -27.61
N GLY A 194 -3.12 -2.95 -28.22
CA GLY A 194 -1.99 -3.74 -27.73
C GLY A 194 -0.71 -2.91 -27.60
N GLY A 195 -0.41 -2.09 -28.61
CA GLY A 195 0.73 -1.16 -28.60
C GLY A 195 0.64 -0.12 -27.49
N LEU A 196 -0.54 0.47 -27.25
CA LEU A 196 -0.77 1.43 -26.16
C LEU A 196 -0.56 0.78 -24.79
N ILE A 197 -1.02 -0.46 -24.59
CA ILE A 197 -0.80 -1.20 -23.34
C ILE A 197 0.70 -1.41 -23.09
N ILE A 198 1.44 -1.85 -24.12
CA ILE A 198 2.90 -2.06 -24.03
C ILE A 198 3.63 -0.74 -23.73
N LEU A 199 3.22 0.36 -24.37
CA LEU A 199 3.78 1.68 -24.14
C LEU A 199 3.58 2.14 -22.69
N ILE A 200 2.35 2.03 -22.16
CA ILE A 200 2.03 2.40 -20.78
C ILE A 200 2.83 1.55 -19.78
N LEU A 201 2.93 0.24 -20.02
CA LEU A 201 3.74 -0.65 -19.18
C LEU A 201 5.22 -0.23 -19.18
N THR A 202 5.78 0.06 -20.36
CA THR A 202 7.19 0.47 -20.51
C THR A 202 7.46 1.79 -19.80
N LEU A 203 6.61 2.80 -20.00
CA LEU A 203 6.72 4.09 -19.33
C LEU A 203 6.62 3.93 -17.80
N THR A 204 5.68 3.13 -17.32
CA THR A 204 5.53 2.84 -15.89
C THR A 204 6.79 2.20 -15.31
N LEU A 205 7.40 1.25 -16.00
CA LEU A 205 8.64 0.61 -15.55
C LEU A 205 9.81 1.58 -15.51
N LEU A 206 9.95 2.46 -16.50
CA LEU A 206 11.02 3.46 -16.54
C LEU A 206 10.89 4.46 -15.38
N VAL A 207 9.67 4.95 -15.13
CA VAL A 207 9.39 5.86 -14.01
C VAL A 207 9.66 5.18 -12.68
N ARG A 208 9.16 3.95 -12.45
CA ARG A 208 9.38 3.21 -11.20
C ARG A 208 10.85 2.95 -10.91
N ARG A 209 11.67 2.63 -11.94
CA ARG A 209 13.12 2.45 -11.74
C ARG A 209 13.82 3.71 -11.27
N ASN A 210 13.32 4.88 -11.66
CA ASN A 210 13.85 6.15 -11.18
C ASN A 210 13.36 6.46 -9.76
N GLU A 211 12.07 6.23 -9.50
CA GLU A 211 11.45 6.35 -8.19
C GLU A 211 12.17 5.50 -7.13
N ASP A 212 12.45 4.23 -7.42
CA ASP A 212 13.14 3.32 -6.51
C ASP A 212 14.55 3.82 -6.13
N LYS A 213 15.28 4.39 -7.09
CA LYS A 213 16.61 4.97 -6.84
C LYS A 213 16.53 6.19 -5.93
N VAL A 214 15.57 7.08 -6.19
CA VAL A 214 15.36 8.29 -5.38
C VAL A 214 14.90 7.91 -3.97
N LEU A 215 13.93 7.00 -3.84
CA LEU A 215 13.47 6.49 -2.55
C LEU A 215 14.58 5.80 -1.76
N ALA A 216 15.44 5.02 -2.40
CA ALA A 216 16.58 4.38 -1.73
C ALA A 216 17.54 5.43 -1.14
N GLN A 217 17.88 6.47 -1.90
CA GLN A 217 18.72 7.57 -1.42
C GLN A 217 18.06 8.34 -0.27
N LEU A 218 16.74 8.56 -0.35
CA LEU A 218 15.95 9.19 0.72
C LEU A 218 15.95 8.34 2.00
N PHE A 219 15.70 7.04 1.88
CA PHE A 219 15.62 6.13 3.03
C PHE A 219 16.96 5.84 3.69
N ASP A 220 18.08 6.05 3.01
CA ASP A 220 19.42 5.97 3.61
C ASP A 220 19.73 7.21 4.47
N GLN A 221 19.22 8.38 4.06
CA GLN A 221 19.41 9.67 4.77
C GLN A 221 18.37 9.91 5.89
N ASN A 222 17.13 9.39 5.74
CA ASN A 222 15.98 9.70 6.59
C ASN A 222 15.80 8.95 7.94
N PRO A 223 16.43 7.82 8.28
CA PRO A 223 16.08 7.09 9.52
C PRO A 223 16.35 7.92 10.78
N LYS A 224 17.42 8.73 10.75
CA LYS A 224 17.74 9.69 11.82
C LYS A 224 16.79 10.88 11.79
N MET A 225 16.39 11.35 10.61
CA MET A 225 15.49 12.50 10.47
C MET A 225 14.08 12.23 11.01
N ASN A 226 13.47 11.07 10.72
CA ASN A 226 12.15 10.74 11.25
C ASN A 226 12.17 10.59 12.77
N THR A 227 13.24 9.99 13.32
CA THR A 227 13.46 9.90 14.77
C THR A 227 13.61 11.28 15.40
N PHE A 228 14.38 12.15 14.74
CA PHE A 228 14.63 13.53 15.15
C PHE A 228 13.36 14.38 15.17
N LEU A 229 12.62 14.40 14.06
CA LEU A 229 11.37 15.15 13.93
C LEU A 229 10.31 14.64 14.92
N LYS A 230 10.22 13.32 15.11
CA LYS A 230 9.32 12.71 16.11
C LYS A 230 9.66 13.15 17.54
N TYR A 231 10.94 13.22 17.89
CA TYR A 231 11.38 13.72 19.20
C TYR A 231 10.95 15.17 19.41
N TYR A 232 11.31 16.07 18.50
CA TYR A 232 11.01 17.50 18.67
C TYR A 232 9.51 17.78 18.60
N TYR A 233 8.77 17.07 17.75
CA TYR A 233 7.31 17.12 17.72
C TYR A 233 6.71 16.78 19.08
N ARG A 234 7.20 15.72 19.75
CA ARG A 234 6.75 15.34 21.10
C ARG A 234 7.22 16.33 22.17
N TYR A 235 8.44 16.85 22.04
CA TYR A 235 9.03 17.78 23.01
C TYR A 235 8.24 19.09 23.12
N VAL A 236 7.76 19.62 21.99
CA VAL A 236 6.99 20.87 21.94
C VAL A 236 5.49 20.70 22.25
N MET A 237 5.01 19.47 22.44
CA MET A 237 3.61 19.22 22.79
C MET A 237 3.23 19.84 24.12
N ALA A 238 1.95 20.21 24.23
CA ALA A 238 1.39 20.74 25.45
C ALA A 238 1.64 19.79 26.64
N GLY A 239 2.16 20.33 27.72
CA GLY A 239 2.41 19.58 28.96
C GLY A 239 3.71 18.76 29.01
N VAL A 240 4.56 18.80 27.97
CA VAL A 240 5.85 18.08 27.97
C VAL A 240 6.96 19.02 28.46
N ALA A 241 7.59 19.79 27.56
CA ALA A 241 8.72 20.65 27.91
C ALA A 241 8.36 22.15 27.91
N GLY A 242 7.07 22.49 27.93
CA GLY A 242 6.62 23.89 27.81
C GLY A 242 7.18 24.83 28.90
N LYS A 243 7.45 24.30 30.10
CA LYS A 243 8.11 25.06 31.17
C LYS A 243 9.58 25.33 30.85
N ASP A 244 10.33 24.30 30.50
CA ASP A 244 11.76 24.40 30.17
C ASP A 244 11.99 25.29 28.95
N ILE A 245 11.16 25.15 27.92
CA ILE A 245 11.20 25.98 26.71
C ILE A 245 11.06 27.47 27.06
N ARG A 246 10.21 27.80 28.04
CA ARG A 246 9.96 29.18 28.46
C ARG A 246 11.03 29.70 29.42
N ILE A 247 11.42 28.91 30.43
CA ILE A 247 12.42 29.28 31.44
C ILE A 247 13.79 29.49 30.79
N TYR A 248 14.19 28.59 29.90
CA TYR A 248 15.49 28.63 29.23
C TYR A 248 15.46 29.31 27.86
N ASN A 249 14.33 29.92 27.49
CA ASN A 249 14.14 30.59 26.20
C ASN A 249 14.62 29.74 24.98
N GLN A 250 14.25 28.46 24.95
CA GLN A 250 14.74 27.52 23.93
C GLN A 250 14.06 27.68 22.57
N GLN A 251 13.02 28.54 22.48
CA GLN A 251 12.21 28.72 21.28
C GLN A 251 13.03 29.06 20.02
N PRO A 252 14.03 29.98 20.06
CA PRO A 252 14.83 30.30 18.88
C PRO A 252 15.69 29.10 18.42
N ALA A 253 16.30 28.38 19.37
CA ALA A 253 17.12 27.21 19.07
C ALA A 253 16.28 26.10 18.45
N ILE A 254 15.12 25.77 19.04
CA ILE A 254 14.20 24.76 18.51
C ILE A 254 13.73 25.14 17.09
N LYS A 255 13.36 26.40 16.87
CA LYS A 255 12.96 26.90 15.53
C LYS A 255 14.10 26.79 14.52
N ALA A 256 15.32 27.21 14.88
CA ALA A 256 16.48 27.13 13.99
C ALA A 256 16.80 25.68 13.60
N ILE A 257 16.74 24.78 14.59
CA ILE A 257 16.92 23.36 14.41
C ILE A 257 15.83 22.79 13.49
N MET A 258 14.55 23.07 13.76
CA MET A 258 13.45 22.61 12.91
C MET A 258 13.60 23.13 11.47
N ASN A 259 13.90 24.41 11.29
CA ASN A 259 14.10 25.02 9.97
C ASN A 259 15.27 24.39 9.21
N TYR A 260 16.38 24.05 9.89
CA TYR A 260 17.49 23.34 9.28
C TYR A 260 17.05 21.97 8.75
N TRP A 261 16.33 21.19 9.55
CA TRP A 261 15.90 19.84 9.17
C TRP A 261 14.79 19.84 8.09
N PHE A 262 13.83 20.78 8.16
CA PHE A 262 12.85 20.98 7.10
C PHE A 262 13.50 21.49 5.81
N GLY A 263 14.45 22.42 5.89
CA GLY A 263 15.18 22.95 4.74
C GLY A 263 16.14 21.94 4.11
N SER A 264 16.67 20.99 4.91
CA SER A 264 17.50 19.88 4.44
C SER A 264 16.70 18.69 3.93
N MET A 265 15.35 18.74 3.97
CA MET A 265 14.54 17.66 3.43
C MET A 265 14.86 17.51 1.94
N PRO A 266 15.33 16.33 1.50
CA PRO A 266 15.59 16.14 0.07
C PRO A 266 14.27 16.19 -0.72
N TRP A 267 13.11 15.93 -0.07
CA TRP A 267 11.77 16.16 -0.62
C TRP A 267 11.61 17.57 -1.22
N ASN A 268 12.07 18.63 -0.56
CA ASN A 268 11.94 19.98 -1.10
C ASN A 268 12.75 20.15 -2.39
N ARG A 269 13.96 19.57 -2.48
CA ARG A 269 14.76 19.59 -3.71
C ARG A 269 14.14 18.82 -4.88
N TYR A 270 13.38 17.77 -4.62
CA TYR A 270 12.75 16.94 -5.67
C TYR A 270 11.34 17.44 -6.06
N PHE A 271 10.60 18.00 -5.11
CA PHE A 271 9.24 18.55 -5.33
C PHE A 271 9.22 20.06 -5.64
N ASP A 272 10.38 20.74 -5.61
CA ASP A 272 10.57 22.10 -6.14
C ASP A 272 10.29 22.20 -7.67
N TYR A 273 9.87 21.12 -8.32
CA TYR A 273 9.40 21.13 -9.71
C TYR A 273 7.98 21.72 -9.90
N GLU A 274 7.19 21.90 -8.83
CA GLU A 274 5.92 22.64 -8.91
C GLU A 274 5.79 23.68 -7.80
N GLY A 275 6.37 24.86 -8.09
CA GLY A 275 5.95 26.10 -7.47
C GLY A 275 6.50 26.32 -6.07
N LYS A 276 7.42 27.28 -5.97
CA LYS A 276 7.62 28.08 -4.77
C LYS A 276 6.24 28.36 -4.14
N LEU A 277 5.95 27.75 -3.00
CA LEU A 277 4.92 28.25 -2.09
C LEU A 277 5.45 29.58 -1.57
N GLY A 278 5.23 30.63 -2.35
CA GLY A 278 5.46 32.00 -1.93
C GLY A 278 4.37 32.40 -0.95
N ALA A 279 4.72 32.39 0.33
CA ALA A 279 4.39 33.40 1.35
C ALA A 279 4.98 32.96 2.71
#